data_AF-A0A6F8Y6J9-F1
#
_entry.id   AF-A0A6F8Y6J9-F1
#
_cell.length_a   1.000
_cell.length_b   1.000
_cell.length_c   1.000
_cell.angle_alpha   90.00
_cell.angle_beta   90.00
_cell.angle_gamma   90.00
#
_symmetry.space_group_name_H-M   'P 1'
#
loop_
_entity.id
_entity.type
_entity.pdbx_description
1 polymer ?
#
loop_
_entity_poly.entity_id
_entity_poly.type
_entity_poly.pdbx_seq_one_letter_code
_entity_poly.pdbx_strand_id
1 'polypeptide(L)'
;MRHGRYRFLAGAMLPPLLLYAVFVVSPYAQAFYLAFTDFNGVSSDVNIVGLDNFTRLWSDPLFLSALRHNGLMLVVVPLVTIALALFFAASTRASRLLRAYRVLYFFPSSSPWPSSPCCGSSCTPPTAGCSTASSTGSGCPHWSVRGWPSRGSRSGA
;
A
#
# COMPACT_ATOMS: atom_id res chain seq x y z
N MET A 1 -13.31 -31.56 -38.00
CA MET A 1 -13.61 -31.64 -36.56
C MET A 1 -12.76 -30.66 -35.72
N ARG A 2 -13.00 -29.34 -35.77
CA ARG A 2 -12.25 -28.33 -34.96
C ARG A 2 -13.13 -27.35 -34.15
N HIS A 3 -14.42 -27.19 -34.46
CA HIS A 3 -15.30 -26.20 -33.80
C HIS A 3 -15.74 -26.57 -32.37
N GLY A 4 -15.74 -27.85 -31.98
CA GLY A 4 -16.12 -28.26 -30.62
C GLY A 4 -15.16 -27.81 -29.52
N ARG A 5 -13.86 -27.66 -29.85
CA ARG A 5 -12.84 -27.21 -28.87
C ARG A 5 -13.01 -25.73 -28.51
N TYR A 6 -13.30 -24.85 -29.46
CA TYR A 6 -13.43 -23.41 -29.18
C TYR A 6 -14.63 -23.09 -28.27
N ARG A 7 -15.73 -23.82 -28.37
CA ARG A 7 -16.89 -23.65 -27.47
C ARG A 7 -16.59 -24.09 -26.04
N PHE A 8 -15.83 -25.18 -25.88
CA PHE A 8 -15.38 -25.65 -24.56
C PHE A 8 -14.31 -24.72 -23.96
N LEU A 9 -13.34 -24.27 -24.76
CA LEU A 9 -12.32 -23.30 -24.33
C LEU A 9 -12.95 -21.95 -23.97
N ALA A 10 -13.90 -21.47 -24.78
CA ALA A 10 -14.65 -20.25 -24.47
C ALA A 10 -15.45 -20.42 -23.18
N GLY A 11 -16.16 -21.52 -23.00
CA GLY A 11 -16.91 -21.80 -21.75
C GLY A 11 -16.02 -21.89 -20.51
N ALA A 12 -14.80 -22.44 -20.62
CA ALA A 12 -13.85 -22.52 -19.51
C ALA A 12 -13.13 -21.18 -19.21
N MET A 13 -12.92 -20.35 -20.23
CA MET A 13 -12.29 -19.02 -20.09
C MET A 13 -13.29 -17.91 -19.74
N LEU A 14 -14.58 -18.11 -20.00
CA LEU A 14 -15.60 -17.07 -19.79
C LEU A 14 -15.73 -16.67 -18.31
N PRO A 15 -15.81 -17.60 -17.33
CA PRO A 15 -15.92 -17.23 -15.92
C PRO A 15 -14.74 -16.40 -15.38
N PRO A 16 -13.46 -16.80 -15.57
CA PRO A 16 -12.34 -15.99 -15.10
C PRO A 16 -12.23 -14.65 -15.84
N LEU A 17 -12.56 -14.61 -17.14
CA LEU A 17 -12.56 -13.37 -17.90
C LEU A 17 -13.65 -12.40 -17.42
N LEU A 18 -14.84 -12.92 -17.10
CA LEU A 18 -15.93 -12.12 -16.56
C LEU A 18 -15.58 -11.57 -15.18
N LEU A 19 -15.00 -12.39 -14.30
CA LEU A 19 -14.50 -11.92 -13.01
C LEU A 19 -13.43 -10.83 -13.18
N TYR A 20 -12.48 -11.03 -14.09
CA TYR A 20 -11.45 -10.03 -14.40
C TYR A 20 -12.07 -8.71 -14.90
N ALA A 21 -13.04 -8.78 -15.81
CA ALA A 21 -13.72 -7.59 -16.31
C ALA A 21 -14.45 -6.84 -15.18
N VAL A 22 -15.15 -7.55 -14.31
CA VAL A 22 -15.92 -6.92 -13.22
C VAL A 22 -15.01 -6.36 -12.12
N PHE A 23 -14.01 -7.12 -11.66
CA PHE A 23 -13.20 -6.71 -10.50
C PHE A 23 -11.96 -5.90 -10.86
N VAL A 24 -11.43 -6.04 -12.08
CA VAL A 24 -10.23 -5.34 -12.51
C VAL A 24 -10.59 -4.23 -13.50
N VAL A 25 -11.28 -4.55 -14.59
CA VAL A 25 -11.55 -3.55 -15.63
C VAL A 25 -12.54 -2.47 -15.15
N SER A 26 -13.54 -2.83 -14.34
CA SER A 26 -14.52 -1.85 -13.85
C SER A 26 -13.94 -0.73 -12.97
N PRO A 27 -13.09 -0.97 -11.95
CA PRO A 27 -12.49 0.15 -11.21
C PRO A 27 -11.50 0.95 -12.06
N TYR A 28 -10.79 0.32 -13.02
CA TYR A 28 -9.95 1.06 -13.95
C TYR A 28 -10.78 2.00 -14.83
N ALA A 29 -11.90 1.54 -15.38
CA ALA A 29 -12.79 2.38 -16.18
C ALA A 29 -13.31 3.59 -15.38
N GLN A 30 -13.67 3.36 -14.11
CA GLN A 30 -14.07 4.45 -13.20
C GLN A 30 -12.92 5.42 -12.93
N ALA A 31 -11.71 4.92 -12.68
CA ALA A 31 -10.53 5.77 -12.49
C ALA A 31 -10.23 6.62 -13.74
N PHE A 32 -10.37 6.04 -14.94
CA PHE A 32 -10.24 6.79 -16.19
C PHE A 32 -11.31 7.88 -16.30
N TYR A 33 -12.58 7.58 -16.01
CA TYR A 33 -13.64 8.58 -16.03
C TYR A 33 -13.36 9.74 -15.06
N LEU A 34 -12.90 9.43 -13.85
CA LEU A 34 -12.50 10.43 -12.85
C LEU A 34 -11.31 11.27 -13.31
N ALA A 35 -10.36 10.71 -14.06
CA ALA A 35 -9.20 11.47 -14.56
C ALA A 35 -9.60 12.61 -15.52
N PHE A 36 -10.70 12.47 -16.26
CA PHE A 36 -11.23 13.50 -17.17
C PHE A 36 -12.18 14.50 -16.49
N THR A 37 -12.36 14.38 -15.18
CA THR A 37 -13.37 15.10 -14.40
C THR A 37 -12.71 15.90 -13.27
N ASP A 38 -13.24 17.06 -12.91
CA ASP A 38 -12.79 17.84 -11.73
C ASP A 38 -13.41 17.27 -10.46
N PHE A 39 -12.95 16.09 -10.04
CA PHE A 39 -13.43 15.45 -8.83
C PHE A 39 -12.41 15.55 -7.70
N ASN A 40 -12.68 16.44 -6.76
CA ASN A 40 -11.81 16.74 -5.61
C ASN A 40 -12.08 15.84 -4.39
N GLY A 41 -12.89 14.77 -4.54
CA GLY A 41 -13.25 13.86 -3.45
C GLY A 41 -14.30 14.40 -2.46
N VAL A 42 -14.54 15.71 -2.44
CA VAL A 42 -15.43 16.40 -1.48
C VAL A 42 -16.58 17.15 -2.16
N SER A 43 -16.40 17.61 -3.40
CA SER A 43 -17.41 18.38 -4.13
C SER A 43 -18.42 17.48 -4.84
N SER A 44 -19.71 17.80 -4.68
CA SER A 44 -20.84 17.11 -5.32
C SER A 44 -21.01 17.46 -6.81
N ASP A 45 -20.39 18.55 -7.27
CA ASP A 45 -20.45 19.01 -8.65
C ASP A 45 -19.32 18.38 -9.46
N VAL A 46 -19.71 17.47 -10.35
CA VAL A 46 -18.81 16.64 -11.14
C VAL A 46 -18.78 17.18 -12.57
N ASN A 47 -17.86 18.09 -12.85
CA ASN A 47 -17.73 18.71 -14.17
C ASN A 47 -16.69 17.98 -15.04
N ILE A 48 -17.07 17.67 -16.29
CA ILE A 48 -16.17 17.04 -17.28
C ILE A 48 -15.27 18.12 -17.87
N VAL A 49 -14.00 18.15 -17.46
CA VAL A 49 -13.01 19.14 -17.92
C VAL A 49 -12.12 18.58 -19.04
N GLY A 50 -12.27 17.31 -19.36
CA GLY A 50 -11.50 16.65 -20.42
C GLY A 50 -10.01 16.59 -20.07
N LEU A 51 -9.18 17.26 -20.86
CA LEU A 51 -7.71 17.15 -20.77
C LEU A 51 -7.04 18.22 -19.89
N ASP A 52 -7.79 19.17 -19.33
CA ASP A 52 -7.23 20.28 -18.54
C ASP A 52 -6.57 19.81 -17.23
N ASN A 53 -7.03 18.70 -16.67
CA ASN A 53 -6.36 18.09 -15.51
C ASN A 53 -4.92 17.68 -15.84
N PHE A 54 -4.70 17.08 -17.03
CA PHE A 54 -3.38 16.62 -17.41
C PHE A 54 -2.42 17.79 -17.65
N THR A 55 -2.86 18.87 -18.32
CA THR A 55 -2.02 20.06 -18.55
C THR A 55 -1.59 20.71 -17.23
N ARG A 56 -2.50 20.81 -16.25
CA ARG A 56 -2.19 21.28 -14.90
C ARG A 56 -1.14 20.39 -14.21
N LEU A 57 -1.32 19.06 -14.26
CA LEU A 57 -0.36 18.10 -13.68
C LEU A 57 1.04 18.22 -14.31
N TRP A 58 1.13 18.38 -15.63
CA TRP A 58 2.42 18.53 -16.32
C TRP A 58 3.17 19.82 -15.94
N SER A 59 2.45 20.87 -15.55
CA SER A 59 3.06 22.13 -15.09
C SER A 59 3.48 22.13 -13.62
N ASP A 60 3.07 21.12 -12.84
CA ASP A 60 3.38 21.04 -11.41
C ASP A 60 4.78 20.44 -11.17
N PRO A 61 5.74 21.21 -10.61
CA PRO A 61 7.09 20.72 -10.35
C PRO A 61 7.14 19.59 -9.31
N LEU A 62 6.15 19.51 -8.41
CA LEU A 62 6.07 18.45 -7.41
C LEU A 62 5.69 17.13 -8.07
N PHE A 63 4.71 17.15 -8.98
CA PHE A 63 4.31 16.00 -9.78
C PHE A 63 5.48 15.46 -10.62
N LEU A 64 6.19 16.33 -11.34
CA LEU A 64 7.35 15.94 -12.14
C LEU A 64 8.49 15.37 -11.30
N SER A 65 8.74 15.94 -10.13
CA SER A 65 9.76 15.44 -9.19
C SER A 65 9.40 14.05 -8.67
N ALA A 66 8.14 13.85 -8.28
CA ALA A 66 7.62 12.56 -7.84
C ALA A 66 7.68 11.51 -8.98
N LEU A 67 7.30 11.89 -10.19
CA LEU A 67 7.35 11.03 -11.38
C LEU A 67 8.79 10.60 -11.70
N ARG A 68 9.75 11.52 -11.64
CA ARG A 68 11.18 11.20 -11.84
C ARG A 68 11.69 10.23 -10.78
N HIS A 69 11.34 10.45 -9.51
CA HIS A 69 11.76 9.57 -8.43
C HIS A 69 11.16 8.17 -8.56
N ASN A 70 9.86 8.08 -8.89
CA ASN A 70 9.17 6.83 -9.13
C ASN A 70 9.75 6.08 -10.34
N GLY A 71 9.98 6.79 -11.45
CA GLY A 71 10.61 6.21 -12.64
C GLY A 71 12.04 5.72 -12.38
N LEU A 72 12.82 6.44 -11.58
CA LEU A 72 14.15 6.00 -11.15
C LEU A 72 14.07 4.74 -10.29
N MET A 73 13.17 4.67 -9.31
CA MET A 73 12.93 3.48 -8.50
C MET A 73 12.50 2.29 -9.37
N LEU A 74 11.59 2.50 -10.33
CA LEU A 74 11.07 1.47 -11.23
C LEU A 74 12.18 0.77 -12.02
N VAL A 75 13.26 1.47 -12.36
CA VAL A 75 14.38 0.90 -13.13
C VAL A 75 15.50 0.43 -12.21
N VAL A 76 15.90 1.23 -11.22
CA VAL A 76 17.05 0.95 -10.36
C VAL A 76 16.80 -0.28 -9.49
N VAL A 77 15.60 -0.43 -8.90
CA VAL A 77 15.28 -1.57 -8.03
C VAL A 77 15.37 -2.91 -8.77
N PRO A 78 14.69 -3.13 -9.91
CA PRO A 78 14.81 -4.40 -10.63
C PRO A 78 16.23 -4.62 -11.17
N LEU A 79 16.93 -3.56 -11.63
CA LEU A 79 18.29 -3.71 -12.14
C LEU A 79 19.25 -4.16 -11.04
N VAL A 80 19.20 -3.55 -9.85
CA VAL A 80 20.01 -3.94 -8.69
C VAL A 80 19.66 -5.34 -8.20
N THR A 81 18.38 -5.68 -8.11
CA THR A 81 17.95 -7.03 -7.70
C THR A 81 18.39 -8.11 -8.68
N ILE A 82 18.28 -7.87 -10.00
CA ILE A 82 18.77 -8.77 -11.04
C ILE A 82 20.30 -8.87 -10.98
N ALA A 83 21.02 -7.76 -10.88
CA ALA A 83 22.48 -7.76 -10.80
C ALA A 83 23.00 -8.54 -9.57
N LEU A 84 22.39 -8.34 -8.39
CA LEU A 84 22.69 -9.11 -7.19
C LEU A 84 22.35 -10.59 -7.39
N ALA A 85 21.18 -10.91 -7.94
CA ALA A 85 20.79 -12.29 -8.22
C ALA A 85 21.77 -13.01 -9.15
N LEU A 86 22.24 -12.34 -10.22
CA LEU A 86 23.25 -12.88 -11.13
C LEU A 86 24.63 -13.00 -10.46
N PHE A 87 25.03 -12.02 -9.66
CA PHE A 87 26.29 -12.07 -8.90
C PHE A 87 26.32 -13.29 -7.97
N PHE A 88 25.25 -13.51 -7.19
CA PHE A 88 25.12 -14.70 -6.36
C PHE A 88 25.06 -15.98 -7.19
N ALA A 89 24.30 -16.01 -8.29
CA ALA A 89 24.21 -17.18 -9.18
C ALA A 89 25.59 -17.55 -9.78
N ALA A 90 26.37 -16.58 -10.22
CA ALA A 90 27.71 -16.80 -10.76
C ALA A 90 28.72 -17.26 -9.68
N SER A 91 28.63 -16.69 -8.47
CA SER A 91 29.47 -17.09 -7.33
C SER A 91 29.13 -18.47 -6.77
N THR A 92 27.96 -19.03 -7.09
CA THR A 92 27.48 -20.32 -6.56
C THR A 92 27.95 -21.58 -7.28
N ARG A 93 28.89 -21.51 -8.23
CA ARG A 93 29.67 -22.71 -8.62
C ARG A 93 30.48 -23.29 -7.44
N ALA A 94 30.58 -22.59 -6.30
CA ALA A 94 31.46 -22.95 -5.19
C ALA A 94 30.82 -23.37 -3.84
N SER A 95 29.52 -23.19 -3.53
CA SER A 95 29.03 -23.66 -2.20
C SER A 95 27.52 -23.85 -2.01
N ARG A 96 27.18 -24.78 -1.09
CA ARG A 96 25.85 -25.21 -0.59
C ARG A 96 24.94 -24.11 0.02
N LEU A 97 25.32 -22.83 -0.11
CA LEU A 97 24.74 -21.69 0.59
C LEU A 97 23.33 -21.30 0.11
N LEU A 98 22.92 -21.78 -1.07
CA LEU A 98 21.60 -21.53 -1.67
C LEU A 98 20.41 -22.14 -0.89
N ARG A 99 20.62 -23.24 -0.13
CA ARG A 99 19.55 -23.80 0.71
C ARG A 99 19.19 -22.88 1.87
N ALA A 100 20.15 -22.15 2.43
CA ALA A 100 19.90 -21.20 3.50
C ALA A 100 19.31 -19.88 2.97
N TYR A 101 19.81 -19.37 1.83
CA TYR A 101 19.32 -18.10 1.27
C TYR A 101 17.86 -18.18 0.77
N ARG A 102 17.45 -19.32 0.20
CA ARG A 102 16.06 -19.55 -0.24
C ARG A 102 15.07 -19.59 0.92
N VAL A 103 15.53 -20.03 2.10
CA VAL A 103 14.75 -20.06 3.35
C VAL A 103 14.68 -18.64 3.92
N LEU A 104 15.79 -17.95 4.13
CA LEU A 104 15.77 -16.59 4.69
C LEU A 104 14.99 -15.56 3.84
N TYR A 105 14.97 -15.68 2.51
CA TYR A 105 14.21 -14.77 1.65
C TYR A 105 12.71 -15.11 1.60
N PHE A 106 12.33 -16.40 1.62
CA PHE A 106 10.91 -16.80 1.60
C PHE A 106 10.24 -16.71 2.97
N PHE A 107 10.97 -16.94 4.06
CA PHE A 107 10.40 -16.96 5.40
C PHE A 107 9.68 -15.66 5.80
N PRO A 108 10.20 -14.44 5.56
CA PRO A 108 9.47 -13.21 5.88
C PRO A 108 8.28 -12.97 4.95
N SER A 109 8.29 -13.51 3.71
CA SER A 109 7.15 -13.42 2.80
C SER A 109 5.99 -14.35 3.18
N SER A 110 6.29 -15.46 3.86
CA SER A 110 5.30 -16.40 4.37
C SER A 110 4.83 -16.08 5.78
N SER A 111 5.63 -15.34 6.57
CA SER A 111 5.17 -14.88 7.87
C SER A 111 4.10 -13.83 7.59
N PRO A 112 2.87 -13.97 8.13
CA PRO A 112 1.93 -12.88 8.12
C PRO A 112 2.59 -11.73 8.89
N TRP A 113 3.20 -10.80 8.16
CA TRP A 113 3.49 -9.47 8.65
C TRP A 113 2.16 -8.71 8.66
N PRO A 114 1.28 -8.93 9.65
CA PRO A 114 0.66 -7.78 10.25
C PRO A 114 0.61 -7.87 11.77
N SER A 115 0.53 -6.72 12.43
CA SER A 115 0.24 -6.54 13.86
C SER A 115 1.40 -6.69 14.85
N SER A 116 2.32 -5.74 14.80
CA SER A 116 2.57 -4.99 16.02
C SER A 116 2.48 -3.51 15.67
N PRO A 117 1.38 -2.81 16.01
CA PRO A 117 1.37 -1.34 16.02
C PRO A 117 2.44 -0.76 16.96
N CYS A 118 3.16 -1.63 17.67
CA CYS A 118 4.18 -1.31 18.65
C CYS A 118 5.63 -1.19 18.12
N CYS A 119 5.90 -1.40 16.84
CA CYS A 119 7.30 -1.37 16.35
C CYS A 119 7.68 -0.09 15.57
N GLY A 120 6.72 0.80 15.26
CA GLY A 120 6.96 2.04 14.53
C GLY A 120 6.62 3.27 15.37
N SER A 121 7.64 3.89 15.96
CA SER A 121 7.69 5.22 16.63
C SER A 121 6.63 5.56 17.70
N SER A 122 5.70 4.66 18.00
CA SER A 122 4.57 4.87 18.93
C SER A 122 4.72 4.11 20.24
N CYS A 123 5.80 3.34 20.39
CA CYS A 123 6.15 2.60 21.60
C CYS A 123 7.42 3.14 22.25
N THR A 124 7.49 4.44 22.46
CA THR A 124 8.03 4.91 23.73
C THR A 124 6.93 4.72 24.77
N PRO A 125 7.04 3.80 25.75
CA PRO A 125 6.29 4.00 26.98
C PRO A 125 6.56 5.44 27.49
N PRO A 126 5.60 6.13 28.13
CA PRO A 126 5.84 7.41 28.77
C PRO A 126 6.76 7.28 30.01
N THR A 127 7.66 6.30 30.05
CA THR A 127 8.70 6.18 31.07
C THR A 127 9.92 7.04 30.78
N ALA A 128 10.05 7.63 29.58
CA ALA A 128 11.00 8.72 29.34
C ALA A 128 10.71 9.96 30.22
N GLY A 129 9.52 10.06 30.82
CA GLY A 129 9.21 11.05 31.86
C GLY A 129 9.64 10.62 33.28
N CYS A 130 9.80 9.32 33.55
CA CYS A 130 10.10 8.84 34.91
C CYS A 130 11.59 8.79 35.23
N SER A 131 12.46 8.56 34.24
CA SER A 131 13.91 8.58 34.46
C SER A 131 14.43 9.98 34.80
N THR A 132 13.73 11.03 34.38
CA THR A 132 14.04 12.43 34.70
C THR A 132 13.33 12.88 35.99
N ALA A 133 12.25 12.20 36.40
CA ALA A 133 11.45 12.56 37.58
C ALA A 133 12.08 12.16 38.93
N SER A 134 13.10 11.30 38.96
CA SER A 134 13.85 11.03 40.21
C SER A 134 14.64 12.25 40.69
N SER A 135 14.84 13.27 39.84
CA SER A 135 15.53 14.51 40.20
C SER A 135 14.60 15.64 40.67
N THR A 136 13.27 15.47 40.62
CA THR A 136 12.32 16.51 41.04
C THR A 136 11.11 15.84 41.69
N GLY A 137 11.05 15.89 43.02
CA GLY A 137 10.04 15.23 43.85
C GLY A 137 8.63 15.78 43.69
N SER A 138 7.99 15.52 42.56
CA SER A 138 6.58 15.83 42.30
C SER A 138 5.88 14.60 41.72
N GLY A 139 4.81 14.14 42.39
CA GLY A 139 4.10 12.90 42.10
C GLY A 139 3.49 12.81 40.69
N CYS A 140 3.35 11.58 40.20
CA CYS A 140 2.76 11.28 38.90
C CYS A 140 1.26 11.62 38.88
N PRO A 141 0.75 12.38 37.90
CA PRO A 141 -0.68 12.61 37.75
C PRO A 141 -1.35 11.35 37.20
N HIS A 142 -2.35 10.82 37.92
CA HIS A 142 -3.28 9.82 37.43
C HIS A 142 -4.11 10.44 36.29
N TRP A 143 -3.93 9.97 35.06
CA TRP A 143 -4.71 10.44 33.93
C TRP A 143 -6.07 9.72 33.95
N SER A 144 -7.11 10.52 34.17
CA SER A 144 -8.50 10.13 34.06
C SER A 144 -8.86 9.94 32.58
N VAL A 145 -9.38 8.75 32.25
CA VAL A 145 -9.96 8.45 30.94
C VAL A 145 -11.25 9.25 30.80
N ARG A 146 -11.15 10.48 30.28
CA ARG A 146 -12.30 11.35 30.06
C ARG A 146 -12.82 11.22 28.62
N GLY A 147 -13.86 10.39 28.48
CA GLY A 147 -15.07 10.64 27.70
C GLY A 147 -15.00 10.75 26.17
N TRP A 148 -15.34 9.66 25.47
CA TRP A 148 -16.03 9.71 24.18
C TRP A 148 -17.50 10.13 24.41
N PRO A 149 -18.11 11.04 23.62
CA PRO A 149 -19.54 11.32 23.71
C PRO A 149 -20.33 10.31 22.87
N SER A 150 -20.88 9.28 23.50
CA SER A 150 -21.94 8.44 22.92
C SER A 150 -23.32 9.05 23.14
N ARG A 151 -24.13 9.08 22.07
CA ARG A 151 -25.53 9.53 22.02
C ARG A 151 -26.42 8.98 23.14
N GLY A 152 -27.25 9.88 23.68
CA GLY A 152 -28.71 9.76 23.90
C GLY A 152 -29.28 8.59 24.71
N SER A 153 -29.90 8.90 25.85
CA SER A 153 -31.19 8.33 26.34
C SER A 153 -31.38 8.60 27.85
N ARG A 154 -32.64 8.91 28.24
CA ARG A 154 -33.24 9.10 29.60
C ARG A 154 -33.24 10.54 30.13
N SER A 155 -34.34 11.30 30.04
CA SER A 155 -35.66 11.22 30.71
C SER A 155 -35.63 11.69 32.17
N GLY A 156 -36.39 12.75 32.48
CA GLY A 156 -36.93 13.01 33.82
C GLY A 156 -36.73 14.41 34.39
N ALA A 157 -37.53 15.38 33.93
CA ALA A 157 -38.07 16.49 34.73
C ALA A 157 -39.33 17.01 34.03
#